data_AF-A0A7Z9F0C8-F1
#
_entry.id   AF-A0A7Z9F0C8-F1
#
_cell.length_a   1.000
_cell.length_b   1.000
_cell.length_c   1.000
_cell.angle_alpha   90.00
_cell.angle_beta   90.00
_cell.angle_gamma   90.00
#
_symmetry.space_group_name_H-M   'P 1'
#
loop_
_entity.id
_entity.type
_entity.pdbx_description
1 polymer ?
#
loop_
_entity_poly.entity_id
_entity_poly.type
_entity_poly.pdbx_seq_one_letter_code
_entity_poly.pdbx_strand_id
1 'polypeptide(L)'
;MNALLLGAPKGLPFGGGTLSVEQPRWISWRLPTTAVPSSNKLQDLLSKVLSGYLAARDERFGGHHLATVLRQNLPDAVRLVCLEKIASELKAQGSLGQGKWAECPRLRIFHPNEMTSAQQGMYVVCLFAADMSAVFLTLNQGTNNLSSNDIENCRTAIQQKIEGL
;
A
#
# COMPACT_ATOMS: atom_id res chain seq x y z
N MET A 1 6.39 -10.30 -7.68
CA MET A 1 5.10 -9.64 -7.37
C MET A 1 4.59 -9.05 -8.69
N ASN A 2 3.45 -9.47 -9.22
CA ASN A 2 2.95 -8.98 -10.51
C ASN A 2 2.03 -7.78 -10.29
N ALA A 3 2.63 -6.68 -9.86
CA ALA A 3 1.93 -5.41 -9.68
C ALA A 3 2.86 -4.27 -10.08
N LEU A 4 2.31 -3.29 -10.80
CA LEU A 4 2.98 -2.02 -11.03
C LEU A 4 2.87 -1.17 -9.77
N LEU A 5 3.99 -0.62 -9.30
CA LEU A 5 4.07 0.19 -8.09
C LEU A 5 4.47 1.62 -8.47
N LEU A 6 3.61 2.59 -8.16
CA LEU A 6 3.88 4.02 -8.35
C LEU A 6 4.00 4.69 -6.97
N GLY A 7 5.11 5.37 -6.72
CA GLY A 7 5.31 6.21 -5.51
C GLY A 7 6.30 5.71 -4.45
N ALA A 8 7.03 4.61 -4.67
CA ALA A 8 8.08 4.14 -3.76
C ALA A 8 9.49 4.61 -4.22
N PRO A 9 10.36 5.09 -3.31
CA PRO A 9 11.71 5.52 -3.66
C PRO A 9 12.62 4.34 -4.05
N LYS A 10 13.51 4.59 -5.01
CA LYS A 10 14.53 3.64 -5.49
C LYS A 10 15.53 3.33 -4.35
N GLY A 11 15.87 2.04 -4.19
CA GLY A 11 16.96 1.60 -3.30
C GLY A 11 16.56 1.20 -1.88
N LEU A 12 15.29 1.35 -1.49
CA LEU A 12 14.81 0.72 -0.26
C LEU A 12 14.41 -0.74 -0.51
N PRO A 13 14.77 -1.67 0.39
CA PRO A 13 14.34 -3.06 0.28
C PRO A 13 12.82 -3.15 0.49
N PHE A 14 12.11 -3.56 -0.57
CA PHE A 14 10.71 -3.97 -0.54
C PHE A 14 10.68 -5.39 -1.10
N GLY A 15 10.21 -6.37 -0.32
CA GLY A 15 10.37 -7.80 -0.64
C GLY A 15 10.01 -8.17 -2.08
N GLY A 16 10.89 -8.94 -2.75
CA GLY A 16 10.69 -9.44 -4.11
C GLY A 16 11.62 -8.91 -5.21
N GLY A 17 12.74 -8.29 -4.84
CA GLY A 17 13.81 -7.84 -5.76
C GLY A 17 13.91 -6.31 -5.88
N THR A 18 15.04 -5.84 -6.40
CA THR A 18 15.28 -4.42 -6.69
C THR A 18 14.37 -3.98 -7.85
N LEU A 19 13.67 -2.85 -7.71
CA LEU A 19 12.87 -2.27 -8.80
C LEU A 19 13.74 -2.15 -10.06
N SER A 20 13.40 -2.91 -11.11
CA SER A 20 14.29 -3.20 -12.24
C SER A 20 14.27 -2.15 -13.37
N VAL A 21 13.55 -1.03 -13.17
CA VAL A 21 13.38 0.01 -14.19
C VAL A 21 13.65 1.37 -13.57
N GLU A 22 14.47 2.21 -14.23
CA GLU A 22 14.56 3.63 -13.90
C GLU A 22 13.19 4.28 -14.05
N GLN A 23 12.57 4.59 -12.93
CA GLN A 23 11.39 5.44 -12.90
C GLN A 23 11.86 6.90 -12.80
N PRO A 24 11.22 7.85 -13.54
CA PRO A 24 11.53 9.27 -13.40
C PRO A 24 11.48 9.67 -11.93
N ARG A 25 12.36 10.56 -11.50
CA ARG A 25 12.40 11.07 -10.12
C ARG A 25 11.09 11.77 -9.79
N TRP A 26 10.11 11.04 -9.29
CA TRP A 26 8.86 11.60 -8.80
C TRP A 26 9.00 12.01 -7.33
N ILE A 27 8.32 13.10 -7.00
CA ILE A 27 8.31 13.78 -5.71
C ILE A 27 7.89 12.78 -4.62
N SER A 28 8.84 12.32 -3.79
CA SER A 28 8.46 11.59 -2.59
C SER A 28 7.81 12.58 -1.63
N TRP A 29 6.54 12.37 -1.30
CA TRP A 29 5.95 12.98 -0.11
C TRP A 29 6.59 12.30 1.10
N ARG A 30 7.82 12.69 1.47
CA ARG A 30 8.34 12.39 2.80
C ARG A 30 7.59 13.31 3.75
N LEU A 31 6.79 12.75 4.65
CA LEU A 31 6.39 13.49 5.84
C LEU A 31 7.68 13.81 6.60
N PRO A 32 8.07 15.09 6.77
CA PRO A 32 9.16 15.46 7.65
C PRO A 32 8.82 14.96 9.04
N THR A 33 9.74 14.26 9.70
CA THR A 33 9.54 13.77 11.07
C THR A 33 9.52 14.91 12.11
N THR A 34 9.53 16.17 11.68
CA THR A 34 9.51 17.34 12.57
C THR A 34 8.16 18.05 12.47
N ALA A 35 7.37 17.83 13.53
CA ALA A 35 6.15 18.52 13.94
C ALA A 35 4.91 18.36 13.03
N VAL A 36 4.07 17.37 13.34
CA VAL A 36 2.62 17.45 13.07
C VAL A 36 1.92 17.67 14.42
N PRO A 37 1.58 18.91 14.78
CA PRO A 37 0.90 19.23 16.04
C PRO A 37 -0.60 18.93 15.91
N SER A 38 -0.94 17.64 15.83
CA SER A 38 -2.22 17.07 16.22
C SER A 38 -2.06 15.55 16.13
N SER A 39 -1.70 14.88 17.24
CA SER A 39 -1.74 13.41 17.31
C SER A 39 -3.16 12.97 16.96
N ASN A 40 -3.37 12.59 15.71
CA ASN A 40 -4.58 11.88 15.34
C ASN A 40 -4.29 10.39 15.49
N LYS A 41 -5.33 9.63 15.85
CA LYS A 41 -5.23 8.20 16.11
C LYS A 41 -4.52 7.41 15.01
N LEU A 42 -4.60 7.86 13.75
CA LEU A 42 -3.91 7.25 12.62
C LEU A 42 -2.39 7.41 12.73
N GLN A 43 -1.90 8.62 13.03
CA GLN A 43 -0.47 8.88 13.21
C GLN A 43 0.12 8.03 14.34
N ASP A 44 -0.57 7.94 15.48
CA ASP A 44 -0.11 7.14 16.63
C ASP A 44 0.02 5.66 16.27
N LEU A 45 -0.95 5.13 15.52
CA LEU A 45 -0.93 3.74 15.06
C LEU A 45 0.18 3.48 14.03
N LEU A 46 0.43 4.41 13.10
CA LEU A 46 1.54 4.30 12.15
C LEU A 46 2.88 4.31 12.88
N SER A 47 3.08 5.25 13.81
CA SER A 47 4.30 5.33 14.64
C SER A 47 4.51 4.06 15.46
N LYS A 48 3.44 3.50 16.04
CA LYS A 48 3.51 2.25 16.81
C LYS A 48 3.98 1.07 15.97
N VAL A 49 3.58 1.01 14.71
CA VAL A 49 4.07 -0.02 13.78
C VAL A 49 5.53 0.23 13.44
N LEU A 50 5.90 1.46 13.05
CA LEU A 50 7.28 1.79 12.69
C LEU A 50 8.28 1.48 13.82
N SER A 51 7.94 1.81 15.08
CA SER A 51 8.84 1.59 16.20
C SER A 51 8.85 0.15 16.72
N GLY A 52 7.74 -0.58 16.59
CA GLY A 52 7.56 -1.89 17.22
C GLY A 52 7.80 -3.10 16.31
N TYR A 53 7.75 -2.92 15.00
CA TYR A 53 7.67 -4.06 14.08
C TYR A 53 8.96 -4.86 13.96
N LEU A 54 10.13 -4.21 13.99
CA LEU A 54 11.42 -4.92 13.88
C LEU A 54 11.60 -5.92 15.03
N ALA A 55 11.32 -5.52 16.27
CA ALA A 55 11.36 -6.41 17.42
C ALA A 55 10.28 -7.51 17.32
N ALA A 56 9.04 -7.12 16.99
CA ALA A 56 7.93 -8.06 16.87
C ALA A 56 8.17 -9.16 15.83
N ARG A 57 8.93 -8.87 14.75
CA ARG A 57 9.25 -9.82 13.68
C ARG A 57 10.00 -11.06 14.19
N ASP A 58 10.77 -10.91 15.26
CA ASP A 58 11.54 -11.98 15.89
C ASP A 58 10.74 -12.69 17.00
N GLU A 59 9.52 -12.22 17.29
CA GLU A 59 8.60 -12.82 18.25
C GLU A 59 7.57 -13.76 17.60
N ARG A 60 6.84 -14.49 18.45
CA ARG A 60 5.75 -15.37 18.01
C ARG A 60 4.66 -14.57 17.29
N PHE A 61 4.36 -14.95 16.05
CA PHE A 61 3.36 -14.29 15.21
C PHE A 61 1.92 -14.39 15.76
N GLY A 62 1.54 -15.57 16.27
CA GLY A 62 0.15 -15.83 16.70
C GLY A 62 -0.20 -15.07 17.98
N GLY A 63 -1.26 -14.26 17.92
CA GLY A 63 -1.78 -13.51 19.08
C GLY A 63 -1.02 -12.22 19.41
N HIS A 64 -0.04 -11.82 18.61
CA HIS A 64 0.77 -10.64 18.87
C HIS A 64 -0.05 -9.34 18.76
N HIS A 65 0.08 -8.43 19.74
CA HIS A 65 -0.70 -7.17 19.78
C HIS A 65 -0.52 -6.31 18.53
N LEU A 66 0.70 -6.24 18.00
CA LEU A 66 0.99 -5.51 16.75
C LEU A 66 0.24 -6.08 15.54
N ALA A 67 -0.11 -7.37 15.57
CA ALA A 67 -0.96 -7.98 14.55
C ALA A 67 -2.37 -7.38 14.57
N THR A 68 -2.93 -7.14 15.77
CA THR A 68 -4.20 -6.45 15.98
C THR A 68 -4.13 -5.01 15.49
N VAL A 69 -3.07 -4.28 15.86
CA VAL A 69 -2.84 -2.89 15.42
C VAL A 69 -2.93 -2.76 13.91
N LEU A 70 -2.23 -3.62 13.17
CA LEU A 70 -2.21 -3.52 11.71
C LEU A 70 -3.48 -4.07 11.06
N ARG A 71 -4.03 -5.19 11.55
CA ARG A 71 -5.18 -5.86 10.90
C ARG A 71 -6.53 -5.22 11.22
N GLN A 72 -6.63 -4.50 12.33
CA GLN A 72 -7.90 -3.95 12.82
C GLN A 72 -7.79 -2.45 13.04
N ASN A 73 -6.93 -2.00 13.97
CA ASN A 73 -6.93 -0.60 14.40
C ASN A 73 -6.55 0.38 13.28
N LEU A 74 -5.57 0.04 12.44
CA LEU A 74 -5.15 0.87 11.30
C LEU A 74 -6.26 0.98 10.22
N PRO A 75 -6.82 -0.13 9.72
CA PRO A 75 -7.98 -0.10 8.83
C PRO A 75 -9.15 0.73 9.38
N ASP A 76 -9.48 0.58 10.66
CA ASP A 76 -10.56 1.34 11.31
C ASP A 76 -10.25 2.84 11.35
N ALA A 77 -9.02 3.20 11.68
CA ALA A 77 -8.60 4.60 11.70
C ALA A 77 -8.68 5.23 10.31
N VAL A 78 -8.23 4.53 9.26
CA VAL A 78 -8.36 5.00 7.87
C VAL A 78 -9.82 5.14 7.45
N ARG A 79 -10.68 4.19 7.85
CA ARG A 79 -12.11 4.22 7.54
C ARG A 79 -12.77 5.48 8.12
N LEU A 80 -12.54 5.76 9.40
CA LEU A 80 -13.11 6.90 10.12
C LEU A 80 -12.57 8.26 9.65
N VAL A 81 -11.26 8.34 9.39
CA VAL A 81 -10.62 9.62 9.06
C VAL A 81 -10.83 9.98 7.58
N CYS A 82 -10.79 8.99 6.69
CA CYS A 82 -10.75 9.21 5.25
C CYS A 82 -11.98 8.67 4.53
N LEU A 83 -12.30 7.38 4.69
CA LEU A 83 -13.22 6.69 3.77
C LEU A 83 -14.68 7.08 3.98
N GLU A 84 -15.16 7.19 5.22
CA GLU A 84 -16.55 7.59 5.50
C GLU A 84 -16.92 8.96 4.92
N LYS A 85 -15.94 9.85 4.71
CA LYS A 85 -16.16 11.21 4.21
C LYS A 85 -16.03 11.35 2.71
N ILE A 86 -15.28 10.45 2.06
CA ILE A 86 -14.81 10.66 0.68
C ILE A 86 -15.25 9.52 -0.24
N ALA A 87 -15.21 8.27 0.22
CA ALA A 87 -15.45 7.08 -0.60
C ALA A 87 -15.78 5.88 0.30
N SER A 88 -17.04 5.82 0.75
CA SER A 88 -17.54 4.84 1.72
C SER A 88 -17.54 3.39 1.19
N GLU A 89 -17.51 3.24 -0.12
CA GLU A 89 -17.45 1.98 -0.86
C GLU A 89 -16.07 1.32 -0.83
N LEU A 90 -15.02 2.07 -0.47
CA LEU A 90 -13.67 1.53 -0.35
C LEU A 90 -13.48 0.77 0.96
N LYS A 91 -12.62 -0.25 0.92
CA LYS A 91 -12.23 -1.06 2.07
C LYS A 91 -10.74 -0.88 2.37
N ALA A 92 -10.42 -0.80 3.66
CA ALA A 92 -9.04 -0.84 4.15
C ALA A 92 -8.71 -2.22 4.73
N GLN A 93 -7.51 -2.74 4.46
CA GLN A 93 -7.07 -4.04 4.96
C GLN A 93 -5.57 -4.05 5.25
N GLY A 94 -5.20 -4.34 6.49
CA GLY A 94 -3.82 -4.54 6.90
C GLY A 94 -3.33 -5.98 6.71
N SER A 95 -2.06 -6.13 6.35
CA SER A 95 -1.37 -7.41 6.22
C SER A 95 0.06 -7.31 6.74
N LEU A 96 0.42 -8.24 7.63
CA LEU A 96 1.78 -8.44 8.13
C LEU A 96 2.25 -9.87 7.87
N GLY A 97 1.75 -10.47 6.78
CA GLY A 97 1.98 -11.86 6.41
C GLY A 97 0.88 -12.81 6.88
N GLN A 98 1.01 -14.08 6.48
CA GLN A 98 0.09 -15.19 6.77
C GLN A 98 0.88 -16.30 7.46
N GLY A 99 0.72 -16.43 8.79
CA GLY A 99 1.45 -17.41 9.61
C GLY A 99 2.90 -17.05 9.96
N LYS A 100 3.53 -16.16 9.18
CA LYS A 100 4.86 -15.59 9.44
C LYS A 100 4.83 -14.08 9.22
N TRP A 101 5.70 -13.37 9.93
CA TRP A 101 5.89 -11.93 9.74
C TRP A 101 6.39 -11.63 8.34
N ALA A 102 5.71 -10.72 7.64
CA ALA A 102 6.19 -10.18 6.39
C ALA A 102 7.40 -9.29 6.63
N GLU A 103 8.34 -9.28 5.70
CA GLU A 103 9.46 -8.32 5.72
C GLU A 103 8.95 -6.88 5.65
N CYS A 104 7.98 -6.61 4.77
CA CYS A 104 7.34 -5.32 4.63
C CYS A 104 5.83 -5.47 4.91
N PRO A 105 5.34 -5.06 6.09
CA PRO A 105 3.91 -5.00 6.35
C PRO A 105 3.27 -3.93 5.47
N ARG A 106 1.96 -4.03 5.27
CA ARG A 106 1.23 -3.13 4.37
C ARG A 106 -0.20 -2.93 4.81
N LEU A 107 -0.75 -1.75 4.53
CA LEU A 107 -2.16 -1.43 4.64
C LEU A 107 -2.67 -1.07 3.24
N ARG A 108 -3.65 -1.80 2.73
CA ARG A 108 -4.23 -1.56 1.41
C ARG A 108 -5.58 -0.90 1.52
N ILE A 109 -5.91 -0.06 0.56
CA ILE A 109 -7.20 0.60 0.39
C ILE A 109 -7.67 0.34 -1.04
N PHE A 110 -8.85 -0.24 -1.21
CA PHE A 110 -9.32 -0.71 -2.51
C PHE A 110 -10.84 -0.79 -2.61
N HIS A 111 -11.36 -0.80 -3.84
CA HIS A 111 -12.76 -1.07 -4.10
C HIS A 111 -13.00 -2.59 -4.20
N PRO A 112 -13.94 -3.17 -3.43
CA PRO A 112 -14.11 -4.63 -3.37
C PRO A 112 -14.57 -5.26 -4.69
N ASN A 113 -15.23 -4.50 -5.57
CA ASN A 113 -15.65 -5.00 -6.89
C ASN A 113 -14.53 -4.94 -7.93
N GLU A 114 -13.53 -4.08 -7.73
CA GLU A 114 -12.40 -3.96 -8.67
C GLU A 114 -11.23 -4.87 -8.27
N MET A 115 -11.12 -5.18 -6.99
CA MET A 115 -10.00 -5.93 -6.43
C MET A 115 -10.50 -7.12 -5.61
N THR A 116 -10.36 -8.33 -6.18
CA THR A 116 -10.51 -9.58 -5.42
C THR A 116 -9.19 -10.03 -4.77
N SER A 117 -8.05 -9.60 -5.32
CA SER A 117 -6.71 -9.99 -4.87
C SER A 117 -5.66 -8.90 -5.13
N ALA A 118 -4.47 -9.03 -4.55
CA ALA A 118 -3.34 -8.12 -4.82
C ALA A 118 -2.90 -8.04 -6.29
N GLN A 119 -3.38 -8.99 -7.10
CA GLN A 119 -2.94 -9.19 -8.48
C GLN A 119 -3.96 -8.66 -9.49
N GLN A 120 -5.06 -8.04 -9.02
CA GLN A 120 -6.14 -7.53 -9.86
C GLN A 120 -6.58 -6.13 -9.39
N GLY A 121 -6.92 -5.26 -10.33
CA GLY A 121 -7.48 -3.94 -10.05
C GLY A 121 -6.45 -2.90 -9.61
N MET A 122 -6.95 -1.67 -9.43
CA MET A 122 -6.21 -0.52 -8.90
C MET A 122 -6.44 -0.39 -7.40
N TYR A 123 -5.40 -0.07 -6.66
CA TYR A 123 -5.50 0.08 -5.21
C TYR A 123 -4.38 0.94 -4.64
N VAL A 124 -4.65 1.59 -3.52
CA VAL A 124 -3.67 2.39 -2.78
C VAL A 124 -3.08 1.53 -1.66
N VAL A 125 -1.78 1.68 -1.39
CA VAL A 125 -1.08 0.94 -0.33
C VAL A 125 -0.25 1.90 0.52
N CYS A 126 -0.41 1.85 1.84
CA CYS A 126 0.62 2.29 2.77
C CYS A 126 1.60 1.12 2.96
N LEU A 127 2.76 1.20 2.32
CA LEU A 127 3.81 0.19 2.34
C LEU A 127 4.91 0.61 3.30
N PHE A 128 5.17 -0.21 4.32
CA PHE A 128 6.25 0.04 5.27
C PHE A 128 7.58 -0.45 4.70
N ALA A 129 8.64 0.33 4.89
CA ALA A 129 10.01 -0.08 4.59
C ALA A 129 10.40 -1.34 5.38
N ALA A 130 11.26 -2.21 4.84
CA ALA A 130 11.70 -3.40 5.57
C ALA A 130 12.45 -3.06 6.87
N ASP A 131 13.14 -1.92 6.91
CA ASP A 131 13.84 -1.40 8.08
C ASP A 131 12.95 -0.52 8.98
N MET A 132 11.67 -0.38 8.65
CA MET A 132 10.69 0.46 9.34
C MET A 132 11.07 1.95 9.47
N SER A 133 12.01 2.43 8.65
CA SER A 133 12.42 3.85 8.66
C SER A 133 11.34 4.80 8.14
N ALA A 134 10.41 4.28 7.32
CA ALA A 134 9.35 5.05 6.70
C ALA A 134 8.15 4.19 6.30
N VAL A 135 7.03 4.86 6.08
CA VAL A 135 5.84 4.31 5.40
C VAL A 135 5.57 5.16 4.15
N PHE A 136 5.32 4.49 3.03
CA PHE A 136 5.09 5.12 1.73
C PHE A 136 3.65 4.91 1.29
N LEU A 137 3.03 5.96 0.75
CA LEU A 137 1.75 5.85 0.07
C LEU A 137 2.00 5.59 -1.42
N THR A 138 1.51 4.48 -1.92
CA THR A 138 1.73 4.07 -3.30
C THR A 138 0.41 3.74 -3.99
N LEU A 139 0.34 4.02 -5.29
CA LEU A 139 -0.73 3.53 -6.15
C LEU A 139 -0.22 2.28 -6.86
N ASN A 140 -1.01 1.21 -6.78
CA ASN A 140 -0.63 -0.09 -7.29
C ASN A 140 -1.68 -0.58 -8.29
N GLN A 141 -1.22 -1.30 -9.30
CA GLN A 141 -2.08 -1.99 -10.26
C GLN A 141 -1.71 -3.46 -10.33
N GLY A 142 -2.66 -4.34 -10.07
CA GLY A 142 -2.50 -5.76 -10.35
C GLY A 142 -2.57 -6.04 -11.86
N THR A 143 -1.61 -6.79 -12.40
CA THR A 143 -1.50 -7.01 -13.85
C THR A 143 -1.86 -8.42 -14.31
N ASN A 144 -2.21 -9.35 -13.40
CA ASN A 144 -2.37 -10.76 -13.77
C ASN A 144 -3.60 -11.07 -14.62
N ASN A 145 -4.65 -10.25 -14.54
CA ASN A 145 -5.86 -10.44 -15.34
C ASN A 145 -5.84 -9.67 -16.66
N LEU A 146 -4.75 -8.96 -16.97
CA LEU A 146 -4.64 -8.24 -18.23
C LEU A 146 -4.09 -9.22 -19.28
N SER A 147 -4.97 -9.73 -20.15
CA SER A 147 -4.50 -10.44 -21.33
C SER A 147 -3.89 -9.43 -22.32
N SER A 148 -3.02 -9.90 -23.22
CA SER A 148 -2.50 -9.05 -24.31
C SER A 148 -3.62 -8.42 -25.13
N ASN A 149 -4.75 -9.12 -25.27
CA ASN A 149 -5.93 -8.64 -25.98
C ASN A 149 -6.61 -7.48 -25.23
N ASP A 150 -6.70 -7.55 -23.89
CA ASP A 150 -7.25 -6.46 -23.07
C ASP A 150 -6.39 -5.21 -23.18
N ILE A 151 -5.06 -5.37 -23.18
CA ILE A 151 -4.11 -4.27 -23.33
C ILE A 151 -4.27 -3.62 -24.71
N GLU A 152 -4.38 -4.42 -25.77
CA GLU A 152 -4.51 -3.91 -27.15
C GLU A 152 -5.86 -3.21 -27.37
N ASN A 153 -6.94 -3.74 -26.81
CA ASN A 153 -8.26 -3.11 -26.84
C ASN A 153 -8.26 -1.76 -26.10
N CYS A 154 -7.66 -1.70 -24.90
CA CYS A 154 -7.51 -0.45 -24.17
C CYS A 154 -6.67 0.56 -24.94
N ARG A 155 -5.57 0.13 -25.56
CA ARG A 155 -4.71 1.00 -26.38
C ARG A 155 -5.50 1.62 -27.53
N THR A 156 -6.21 0.78 -28.29
CA THR A 156 -7.00 1.22 -29.45
C THR A 156 -8.10 2.20 -29.02
N ALA A 157 -8.80 1.92 -27.93
CA ALA A 157 -9.85 2.80 -27.41
C ALA A 157 -9.30 4.18 -26.96
N ILE A 158 -8.10 4.21 -26.37
CA ILE A 158 -7.44 5.45 -25.99
C ILE A 158 -7.01 6.24 -27.24
N GLN A 159 -6.43 5.57 -28.24
CA GLN A 159 -6.02 6.21 -29.50
C GLN A 159 -7.21 6.84 -30.21
N GLN A 160 -8.32 6.13 -30.35
CA GLN A 160 -9.55 6.66 -30.96
C GLN A 160 -10.09 7.89 -30.22
N LYS A 161 -10.03 7.91 -28.89
CA LYS A 161 -10.44 9.07 -28.10
C LYS A 161 -9.52 10.27 -28.30
N ILE A 162 -8.21 10.06 -28.43
CA ILE A 162 -7.23 11.12 -28.65
C ILE A 162 -7.37 11.70 -30.07
N GLU A 163 -7.56 10.85 -31.08
CA GLU A 163 -7.74 11.28 -32.47
C GLU A 163 -9.07 12.00 -32.72
N GLY A 164 -10.07 11.76 -31.85
CA GLY A 164 -11.36 12.44 -31.89
C GLY A 164 -11.44 13.74 -31.08
N LEU A 165 -10.34 14.16 -30.41
CA LEU A 165 -10.22 15.42 -29.69
C LEU A 165 -9.56 16.49 -30.56
#